data_AF-A0A972CH49-F1
#
_entry.id   AF-A0A972CH49-F1
#
_cell.length_a   1.000
_cell.length_b   1.000
_cell.length_c   1.000
_cell.angle_alpha   90.00
_cell.angle_beta   90.00
_cell.angle_gamma   90.00
#
_symmetry.space_group_name_H-M   'P 1'
#
loop_
_entity.id
_entity.type
_entity.pdbx_description
1 polymer ?
#
loop_
_entity_poly.entity_id
_entity_poly.type
_entity_poly.pdbx_seq_one_letter_code
_entity_poly.pdbx_strand_id
1 'polypeptide(L)'
;MKSSKQLVLSALFLALGLLLPFLTGQIPSLGNKLLPMHIPILLCGFICGKRYGLIVGFITPLLRSFLLTTPPPFIAVTMAFELATYGFVAGLIYNLLPKNKIYIYVSLIISMLVGRIVWGIASAIVFGSIGMEFNWELFVAGGFINAIPGIIIQIILIPILVMAINRERMVKNA
;
A
#
# COMPACT_ATOMS: atom_id res chain seq x y z
N MET A 1 20.15 -6.31 8.65
CA MET A 1 19.47 -7.61 8.45
C MET A 1 20.13 -8.27 7.25
N LYS A 2 20.44 -9.57 7.30
CA LYS A 2 21.03 -10.29 6.15
C LYS A 2 20.07 -10.19 4.94
N SER A 3 20.60 -9.95 3.74
CA SER A 3 19.83 -9.76 2.49
C SER A 3 18.76 -10.84 2.28
N SER A 4 19.10 -12.10 2.60
CA SER A 4 18.18 -13.25 2.49
C SER A 4 16.92 -13.13 3.37
N LYS A 5 17.02 -12.57 4.59
CA LYS A 5 15.85 -12.41 5.47
C LYS A 5 14.87 -11.37 4.93
N GLN A 6 15.37 -10.29 4.33
CA GLN A 6 14.52 -9.26 3.72
C GLN A 6 13.84 -9.78 2.46
N LEU A 7 14.53 -10.61 1.68
CA LEU A 7 13.97 -11.24 0.49
C LEU A 7 12.80 -12.18 0.85
N VAL A 8 12.99 -13.05 1.86
CA VAL A 8 11.93 -13.96 2.33
C VAL A 8 10.73 -13.18 2.89
N LEU A 9 10.97 -12.13 3.69
CA LEU A 9 9.88 -11.29 4.20
C LEU A 9 9.15 -10.55 3.08
N SER A 10 9.87 -10.06 2.06
CA SER A 10 9.26 -9.40 0.90
C SER A 10 8.38 -10.36 0.11
N ALA A 11 8.83 -11.60 -0.08
CA ALA A 11 8.04 -12.66 -0.71
C ALA A 11 6.79 -13.00 0.11
N LEU A 12 6.90 -13.05 1.45
CA LEU A 12 5.75 -13.23 2.35
C LEU A 12 4.73 -12.09 2.19
N PHE A 13 5.17 -10.83 2.20
CA PHE A 13 4.26 -9.69 2.03
C PHE A 13 3.63 -9.65 0.63
N LEU A 14 4.37 -10.06 -0.40
CA LEU A 14 3.82 -10.23 -1.74
C LEU A 14 2.73 -11.30 -1.76
N ALA A 15 2.98 -12.47 -1.17
CA ALA A 15 1.99 -13.54 -1.06
C ALA A 15 0.75 -13.09 -0.26
N LEU A 16 0.94 -12.37 0.85
CA LEU A 16 -0.15 -11.76 1.61
C LEU A 16 -0.93 -10.74 0.78
N GLY A 17 -0.26 -9.91 -0.01
CA GLY A 17 -0.90 -8.95 -0.91
C GLY A 17 -1.75 -9.61 -2.00
N LEU A 18 -1.39 -10.81 -2.44
CA LEU A 18 -2.19 -11.63 -3.35
C LEU A 18 -3.37 -12.30 -2.64
N LEU A 19 -3.17 -12.81 -1.41
CA LEU A 19 -4.15 -13.62 -0.68
C LEU A 19 -5.20 -12.81 0.11
N LEU A 20 -4.81 -11.75 0.82
CA LEU A 20 -5.73 -10.94 1.65
C LEU A 20 -6.98 -10.50 0.87
N PRO A 21 -6.84 -10.02 -0.38
CA PRO A 21 -8.01 -9.61 -1.13
C PRO A 21 -9.02 -10.72 -1.46
N PHE A 22 -8.64 -12.00 -1.43
CA PHE A 22 -9.60 -13.11 -1.55
C PHE A 22 -10.47 -13.24 -0.31
N LEU A 23 -9.87 -13.10 0.87
CA LEU A 23 -10.57 -13.20 2.15
C LEU A 23 -11.61 -12.08 2.30
N THR A 24 -11.29 -10.89 1.81
CA THR A 24 -12.22 -9.76 1.79
C THR A 24 -13.12 -9.73 0.55
N GLY A 25 -12.80 -10.50 -0.49
CA GLY A 25 -13.52 -10.55 -1.76
C GLY A 25 -14.85 -11.31 -1.69
N GLN A 26 -15.05 -12.13 -0.64
CA GLN A 26 -16.34 -12.78 -0.36
C GLN A 26 -17.45 -11.78 0.00
N ILE A 27 -17.09 -10.54 0.36
CA ILE A 27 -18.04 -9.44 0.58
C ILE A 27 -17.61 -8.24 -0.29
N PRO A 28 -18.10 -8.13 -1.54
CA PRO A 28 -17.64 -7.14 -2.52
C PRO A 28 -17.72 -5.68 -2.04
N SER A 29 -18.72 -5.38 -1.21
CA SER A 29 -18.94 -4.06 -0.59
C SER A 29 -17.92 -3.70 0.49
N LEU A 30 -17.31 -4.69 1.16
CA LEU A 30 -16.17 -4.47 2.05
C LEU A 30 -14.86 -4.49 1.27
N GLY A 31 -14.66 -5.43 0.34
CA GLY A 31 -13.39 -5.59 -0.39
C GLY A 31 -12.89 -4.33 -1.10
N ASN A 32 -13.78 -3.61 -1.80
CA ASN A 32 -13.41 -2.36 -2.49
C ASN A 32 -13.17 -1.17 -1.55
N LYS A 33 -13.77 -1.19 -0.35
CA LYS A 33 -13.63 -0.11 0.65
C LYS A 33 -12.45 -0.33 1.60
N LEU A 34 -12.08 -1.59 1.83
CA LEU A 34 -11.05 -1.99 2.80
C LEU A 34 -9.62 -1.91 2.27
N LEU A 35 -9.43 -1.78 0.94
CA LEU A 35 -8.10 -1.67 0.30
C LEU A 35 -7.11 -2.73 0.83
N PRO A 36 -7.50 -4.02 0.86
CA PRO A 36 -6.79 -5.09 1.59
C PRO A 36 -5.33 -5.28 1.17
N MET A 37 -5.00 -4.94 -0.08
CA MET A 37 -3.66 -5.06 -0.64
C MET A 37 -2.67 -4.00 -0.11
N HIS A 38 -3.17 -2.86 0.38
CA HIS A 38 -2.31 -1.75 0.84
C HIS A 38 -1.63 -2.06 2.17
N ILE A 39 -2.31 -2.80 3.05
CA ILE A 39 -1.80 -3.18 4.38
C ILE A 39 -0.46 -3.96 4.28
N PRO A 40 -0.39 -5.10 3.57
CA PRO A 40 0.86 -5.86 3.48
C PRO A 40 1.99 -5.09 2.79
N ILE A 41 1.66 -4.20 1.84
CA ILE A 41 2.65 -3.41 1.11
C ILE A 41 3.23 -2.29 1.98
N LEU A 42 2.38 -1.59 2.74
CA LEU A 42 2.81 -0.61 3.74
C LEU A 42 3.69 -1.27 4.81
N LEU A 43 3.29 -2.42 5.33
CA LEU A 43 4.09 -3.21 6.27
C LEU A 43 5.44 -3.62 5.67
N CYS A 44 5.46 -4.04 4.39
CA CYS A 44 6.70 -4.32 3.67
C CYS A 44 7.61 -3.09 3.61
N GLY A 45 7.06 -1.90 3.33
CA GLY A 45 7.80 -0.63 3.38
C GLY A 45 8.44 -0.36 4.74
N PHE A 46 7.67 -0.48 5.83
CA PHE A 46 8.16 -0.26 7.20
C PHE A 46 9.21 -1.28 7.66
N ILE A 47 9.07 -2.56 7.25
CA ILE A 47 9.88 -3.66 7.77
C ILE A 47 11.08 -3.97 6.85
N CYS A 48 10.83 -4.11 5.55
CA CYS A 48 11.84 -4.47 4.56
C CYS A 48 12.57 -3.24 4.00
N GLY A 49 11.95 -2.06 4.09
CA GLY A 49 12.52 -0.78 3.69
C GLY A 49 12.11 -0.33 2.28
N LYS A 50 12.55 0.88 1.90
CA LYS A 50 12.08 1.59 0.70
C LYS A 50 12.19 0.81 -0.62
N ARG A 51 13.31 0.09 -0.85
CA ARG A 51 13.55 -0.63 -2.11
C ARG A 51 12.61 -1.83 -2.25
N TYR A 52 12.48 -2.62 -1.20
CA TYR A 52 11.59 -3.79 -1.20
C TYR A 52 10.12 -3.37 -1.22
N GLY A 53 9.74 -2.34 -0.45
CA GLY A 53 8.38 -1.79 -0.47
C GLY A 53 7.97 -1.27 -1.85
N LEU A 54 8.88 -0.63 -2.58
CA LEU A 54 8.65 -0.19 -3.96
C LEU A 54 8.43 -1.39 -4.90
N ILE A 55 9.36 -2.34 -4.90
CA ILE A 55 9.33 -3.49 -5.82
C ILE A 55 8.08 -4.35 -5.55
N VAL A 56 7.83 -4.69 -4.29
CA VAL A 56 6.65 -5.48 -3.91
C VAL A 56 5.37 -4.71 -4.21
N GLY A 57 5.33 -3.40 -3.91
CA GLY A 57 4.18 -2.55 -4.20
C GLY A 57 3.83 -2.48 -5.69
N PHE A 58 4.85 -2.41 -6.56
CA PHE A 58 4.66 -2.39 -8.00
C PHE A 58 4.23 -3.75 -8.57
N ILE A 59 4.90 -4.83 -8.14
CA ILE A 59 4.68 -6.17 -8.70
C ILE A 59 3.34 -6.77 -8.24
N THR A 60 2.95 -6.58 -6.98
CA THR A 60 1.79 -7.25 -6.39
C THR A 60 0.48 -7.07 -7.19
N PRO A 61 0.02 -5.84 -7.52
CA PRO A 61 -1.22 -5.65 -8.27
C PRO A 61 -1.13 -6.18 -9.71
N LEU A 62 0.03 -6.04 -10.37
CA LEU A 62 0.24 -6.55 -11.73
C LEU A 62 0.19 -8.07 -11.77
N LEU A 63 0.90 -8.71 -10.83
CA LEU A 63 0.91 -10.16 -10.70
C LEU A 63 -0.47 -10.70 -10.36
N ARG A 64 -1.21 -10.00 -9.50
CA ARG A 64 -2.59 -10.38 -9.18
C ARG A 64 -3.51 -10.27 -10.39
N SER A 65 -3.45 -9.17 -11.14
CA SER A 65 -4.25 -8.97 -12.34
C SER A 65 -3.96 -10.04 -13.39
N PHE A 66 -2.69 -10.41 -13.55
CA PHE A 66 -2.28 -11.47 -14.46
C PHE A 66 -2.78 -12.86 -14.04
N LEU A 67 -2.67 -13.19 -12.75
CA LEU A 67 -3.04 -14.52 -12.25
C LEU A 67 -4.56 -14.71 -12.10
N LEU A 68 -5.28 -13.64 -11.74
CA LEU A 68 -6.64 -13.73 -11.17
C LEU A 68 -7.64 -12.80 -11.83
N THR A 69 -7.23 -12.12 -12.92
CA THR A 69 -8.02 -11.19 -13.74
C THR A 69 -8.68 -10.03 -12.99
N THR A 70 -8.41 -9.92 -11.69
CA THR A 70 -8.95 -8.93 -10.75
C THR A 70 -7.79 -8.34 -9.93
N PRO A 71 -7.58 -7.02 -9.90
CA PRO A 71 -8.33 -5.95 -10.59
C PRO A 71 -8.08 -5.92 -12.12
N PRO A 72 -8.95 -5.25 -12.91
CA PRO A 72 -8.77 -5.06 -14.35
C PRO A 72 -7.39 -4.45 -14.68
N PRO A 73 -6.80 -4.76 -15.85
CA PRO A 73 -5.40 -4.43 -16.13
C PRO A 73 -5.09 -2.93 -16.05
N PHE A 74 -5.98 -2.06 -16.54
CA PHE A 74 -5.81 -0.61 -16.45
C PHE A 74 -5.80 -0.11 -15.00
N ILE A 75 -6.69 -0.64 -14.17
CA ILE A 75 -6.75 -0.33 -12.74
C ILE A 75 -5.50 -0.89 -12.05
N ALA A 76 -5.06 -2.10 -12.40
CA ALA A 76 -3.87 -2.72 -11.86
C ALA A 76 -2.60 -1.89 -12.10
N VAL A 77 -2.46 -1.28 -13.28
CA VAL A 77 -1.34 -0.37 -13.59
C VAL A 77 -1.38 0.88 -12.71
N THR A 78 -2.53 1.53 -12.58
CA THR A 78 -2.66 2.73 -11.72
C THR A 78 -2.40 2.38 -10.25
N MET A 79 -2.89 1.23 -9.78
CA MET A 79 -2.65 0.70 -8.43
C MET A 79 -1.19 0.30 -8.22
N ALA A 80 -0.48 -0.18 -9.25
CA ALA A 80 0.94 -0.51 -9.16
C ALA A 80 1.77 0.72 -8.83
N PHE A 81 1.51 1.85 -9.48
CA PHE A 81 2.18 3.11 -9.17
C PHE A 81 1.81 3.61 -7.77
N GLU A 82 0.52 3.58 -7.43
CA GLU A 82 0.03 3.95 -6.10
C GLU A 82 0.76 3.14 -5.00
N LEU A 83 0.67 1.81 -5.05
CA LEU A 83 1.22 0.91 -4.04
C LEU A 83 2.74 0.93 -3.97
N ALA A 84 3.41 1.09 -5.11
CA ALA A 84 4.86 1.30 -5.14
C ALA A 84 5.24 2.58 -4.38
N THR A 85 4.51 3.67 -4.59
CA THR A 85 4.71 4.92 -3.85
C THR A 85 4.43 4.74 -2.38
N TYR A 86 3.34 4.05 -2.00
CA TYR A 86 3.05 3.75 -0.60
C TYR A 86 4.21 3.06 0.11
N GLY A 87 4.65 1.92 -0.44
CA GLY A 87 5.74 1.12 0.13
C GLY A 87 7.08 1.87 0.15
N PHE A 88 7.37 2.66 -0.89
CA PHE A 88 8.58 3.46 -0.98
C PHE A 88 8.59 4.60 0.05
N VAL A 89 7.55 5.42 0.08
CA VAL A 89 7.46 6.63 0.93
C VAL A 89 7.38 6.22 2.40
N ALA A 90 6.57 5.21 2.74
CA ALA A 90 6.50 4.70 4.11
C ALA A 90 7.86 4.18 4.60
N GLY A 91 8.56 3.42 3.74
CA GLY A 91 9.88 2.89 4.05
C GLY A 91 10.99 3.95 4.05
N LEU A 92 10.87 5.02 3.27
CA LEU A 92 11.83 6.11 3.24
C LEU A 92 11.69 6.98 4.48
N ILE A 93 10.49 7.49 4.74
CA ILE A 93 10.22 8.41 5.85
C ILE A 93 10.47 7.71 7.19
N TYR A 94 10.09 6.44 7.34
CA TYR A 94 10.39 5.68 8.55
C TYR A 94 11.88 5.42 8.80
N ASN A 95 12.70 5.38 7.74
CA ASN A 95 14.16 5.26 7.89
C ASN A 95 14.85 6.60 8.16
N LEU A 96 14.27 7.71 7.71
CA LEU A 96 14.79 9.06 7.94
C LEU A 96 14.39 9.61 9.33
N LEU A 97 13.21 9.25 9.82
CA LEU A 97 12.68 9.77 11.09
C LEU A 97 13.11 8.92 12.30
N PRO A 98 13.12 9.51 13.51
CA PRO A 98 13.33 8.77 14.74
C PRO A 98 12.30 7.64 14.90
N LYS A 99 12.70 6.51 15.50
CA LYS A 99 11.83 5.32 15.64
C LYS A 99 10.83 5.43 16.79
N ASN A 100 10.14 6.56 16.87
CA ASN A 100 9.09 6.79 17.86
C ASN A 100 7.71 6.47 17.28
N LYS A 101 6.75 6.18 18.16
CA LYS A 101 5.37 5.81 17.80
C LYS A 101 4.73 6.88 16.91
N ILE A 102 4.93 8.16 17.23
CA ILE A 102 4.39 9.31 16.49
C ILE A 102 4.86 9.31 15.03
N TYR A 103 6.13 9.02 14.77
CA TYR A 103 6.69 9.05 13.42
C TYR A 103 6.22 7.89 12.54
N ILE A 104 5.72 6.80 13.12
CA ILE A 104 5.03 5.74 12.36
C ILE A 104 3.73 6.29 11.77
N TYR A 105 2.93 7.01 12.58
CA TYR A 105 1.71 7.67 12.10
C TYR A 105 2.01 8.74 11.06
N VAL A 106 3.03 9.58 11.28
CA VAL A 106 3.43 10.62 10.31
C VAL A 106 3.87 9.99 8.99
N SER A 107 4.72 8.97 9.02
CA SER A 107 5.15 8.25 7.83
C SER A 107 3.98 7.62 7.08
N LEU A 108 3.03 7.04 7.82
CA LEU A 108 1.84 6.42 7.26
C LEU A 108 0.94 7.44 6.55
N ILE A 109 0.62 8.56 7.21
CA ILE A 109 -0.24 9.61 6.65
C ILE A 109 0.41 10.23 5.42
N ILE A 110 1.70 10.53 5.45
CA ILE A 110 2.40 11.10 4.29
C ILE A 110 2.40 10.10 3.13
N SER A 111 2.68 8.82 3.41
CA SER A 111 2.62 7.76 2.41
C SER A 111 1.24 7.64 1.76
N MET A 112 0.17 7.76 2.56
CA MET A 112 -1.22 7.82 2.07
C MET A 112 -1.48 8.97 1.12
N LEU A 113 -1.15 10.20 1.53
CA LEU A 113 -1.41 11.37 0.71
C LEU A 113 -0.64 11.33 -0.61
N VAL A 114 0.66 10.99 -0.54
CA VAL A 114 1.50 10.92 -1.75
C VAL A 114 1.04 9.77 -2.66
N GLY A 115 0.68 8.61 -2.11
CA GLY A 115 0.12 7.49 -2.87
C GLY A 115 -1.14 7.88 -3.63
N ARG A 116 -2.07 8.63 -2.99
CA ARG A 116 -3.31 9.10 -3.64
C ARG A 116 -3.07 10.12 -4.74
N ILE A 117 -2.10 11.02 -4.56
CA ILE A 117 -1.70 11.97 -5.60
C ILE A 117 -1.15 11.21 -6.81
N VAL A 118 -0.26 10.24 -6.59
CA VAL A 118 0.31 9.42 -7.67
C VAL A 118 -0.78 8.58 -8.35
N TRP A 119 -1.71 8.01 -7.59
CA TRP A 119 -2.85 7.29 -8.15
C TRP A 119 -3.67 8.21 -9.07
N GLY A 120 -4.00 9.42 -8.62
CA GLY A 120 -4.75 10.39 -9.43
C GLY A 120 -4.07 10.77 -10.74
N ILE A 121 -2.77 11.04 -10.69
CA ILE A 121 -1.96 11.35 -11.88
C ILE A 121 -1.91 10.14 -12.82
N ALA A 122 -1.64 8.94 -12.29
CA ALA A 122 -1.58 7.71 -13.08
C ALA A 122 -2.93 7.39 -13.72
N SER A 123 -4.03 7.54 -12.97
CA SER A 123 -5.38 7.34 -13.47
C SER A 123 -5.74 8.36 -14.54
N ALA A 124 -5.40 9.64 -14.38
CA ALA A 124 -5.63 10.65 -15.41
C ALA A 124 -4.93 10.31 -16.74
N ILE A 125 -3.67 9.85 -16.67
CA ILE A 125 -2.90 9.44 -17.86
C ILE A 125 -3.48 8.18 -18.50
N VAL A 126 -3.76 7.15 -17.70
CA VAL A 126 -4.25 5.85 -18.21
C VAL A 126 -5.67 5.99 -18.76
N PHE A 127 -6.60 6.62 -18.03
CA PHE A 127 -7.97 6.81 -18.52
C PHE A 127 -8.02 7.80 -19.71
N GLY A 128 -7.18 8.84 -19.70
CA GLY A 128 -7.04 9.76 -20.82
C GLY A 128 -6.55 9.06 -22.10
N SER A 129 -5.64 8.09 -21.99
CA SER A 129 -5.13 7.32 -23.14
C SER A 129 -6.15 6.39 -23.81
N ILE A 130 -7.24 6.04 -23.12
CA ILE A 130 -8.30 5.15 -23.62
C ILE A 130 -9.58 5.90 -23.98
N GLY A 131 -9.55 7.24 -24.02
CA GLY A 131 -10.69 8.07 -24.41
C GLY A 131 -11.84 8.09 -23.38
N MET A 132 -11.62 7.61 -22.16
CA MET A 132 -12.59 7.77 -21.07
C MET A 132 -12.36 9.12 -20.40
N GLU A 133 -13.41 9.94 -20.30
CA GLU A 133 -13.34 11.22 -19.61
C GLU A 133 -13.03 10.99 -18.12
N PHE A 134 -11.85 11.44 -17.69
CA PHE A 134 -11.46 11.41 -16.30
C PHE A 134 -12.26 12.47 -15.53
N ASN A 135 -13.45 12.09 -15.08
CA ASN A 135 -14.30 12.99 -14.34
C ASN A 135 -13.74 13.18 -12.91
N TRP A 136 -13.63 14.43 -12.47
CA TRP A 136 -13.12 14.78 -11.13
C TRP A 136 -13.91 14.08 -10.01
N GLU A 137 -15.19 13.81 -10.25
CA GLU A 137 -16.06 13.06 -9.35
C GLU A 137 -15.61 11.61 -9.14
N LEU A 138 -15.12 10.92 -10.18
CA LEU A 138 -14.60 9.55 -10.06
C LEU A 138 -13.31 9.52 -9.24
N PHE A 139 -12.47 10.54 -9.38
CA PHE A 139 -11.25 10.69 -8.59
C PHE A 139 -11.56 10.91 -7.11
N VAL A 140 -12.46 11.84 -6.79
CA VAL A 140 -12.84 12.15 -5.40
C VAL A 140 -13.61 10.99 -4.76
N ALA A 141 -14.55 10.39 -5.48
CA ALA A 141 -15.34 9.26 -5.00
C ALA A 141 -14.47 8.01 -4.79
N GLY A 142 -13.61 7.67 -5.76
CA GLY A 142 -12.74 6.51 -5.71
C GLY A 142 -11.57 6.66 -4.74
N GLY A 143 -10.88 7.80 -4.78
CA GLY A 143 -9.64 8.03 -4.03
C GLY A 143 -9.85 8.41 -2.56
N PHE A 144 -10.94 9.09 -2.22
CA PHE A 144 -11.17 9.61 -0.87
C PHE A 144 -12.42 9.03 -0.22
N ILE A 145 -13.60 9.18 -0.82
CA ILE A 145 -14.88 8.82 -0.17
C ILE A 145 -14.99 7.30 0.06
N ASN A 146 -14.71 6.50 -0.96
CA ASN A 146 -14.75 5.05 -0.83
C ASN A 146 -13.56 4.49 -0.02
N ALA A 147 -12.49 5.26 0.09
CA ALA A 147 -11.27 4.88 0.79
C ALA A 147 -11.34 5.15 2.31
N ILE A 148 -12.27 5.98 2.81
CA ILE A 148 -12.34 6.36 4.23
C ILE A 148 -12.32 5.14 5.17
N PRO A 149 -13.15 4.09 4.97
CA PRO A 149 -13.16 2.93 5.86
C PRO A 149 -11.81 2.21 5.89
N GLY A 150 -11.17 2.06 4.73
CA GLY A 150 -9.85 1.47 4.60
C GLY A 150 -8.76 2.30 5.28
N ILE A 151 -8.81 3.63 5.15
CA ILE A 151 -7.87 4.56 5.79
C ILE A 151 -7.96 4.45 7.32
N ILE A 152 -9.17 4.42 7.87
CA ILE A 152 -9.37 4.26 9.33
C ILE A 152 -8.72 2.97 9.83
N ILE A 153 -8.98 1.85 9.14
CA ILE A 153 -8.40 0.56 9.50
C ILE A 153 -6.88 0.58 9.36
N GLN A 154 -6.34 1.19 8.30
CA GLN A 154 -4.90 1.29 8.10
C GLN A 154 -4.23 2.12 9.21
N ILE A 155 -4.82 3.23 9.63
CA ILE A 155 -4.32 4.08 10.72
C ILE A 155 -4.32 3.36 12.07
N ILE A 156 -5.28 2.47 12.31
CA ILE A 156 -5.33 1.67 13.56
C ILE A 156 -4.38 0.47 13.46
N LEU A 157 -4.53 -0.34 12.42
CA LEU A 157 -3.90 -1.65 12.31
C LEU A 157 -2.39 -1.57 12.02
N ILE A 158 -1.97 -0.70 11.09
CA ILE A 158 -0.56 -0.69 10.65
C ILE A 158 0.38 -0.27 11.78
N PRO A 159 0.13 0.81 12.54
CA PRO A 159 1.01 1.18 13.64
C PRO A 159 1.09 0.08 14.71
N ILE A 160 -0.03 -0.57 15.05
CA ILE A 160 -0.07 -1.67 16.00
C ILE A 160 0.83 -2.82 15.53
N LEU A 161 0.68 -3.25 14.27
CA LEU A 161 1.50 -4.32 13.69
C LEU A 161 2.98 -3.95 13.61
N VAL A 162 3.30 -2.72 13.19
CA VAL A 162 4.69 -2.23 13.14
C VAL A 162 5.30 -2.19 14.54
N MET A 163 4.57 -1.75 15.56
CA MET A 163 5.02 -1.74 16.96
C MET A 163 5.21 -3.16 17.51
N ALA A 164 4.31 -4.09 17.19
CA ALA A 164 4.42 -5.50 17.60
C ALA A 164 5.65 -6.18 16.97
N ILE A 165 5.91 -5.92 15.69
CA ILE A 165 7.01 -6.53 14.93
C ILE A 165 8.36 -5.89 15.25
N ASN A 166 8.42 -4.56 15.44
CA ASN A 166 9.66 -3.82 15.76
C ASN A 166 9.85 -3.57 17.26
N ARG A 167 9.22 -4.35 18.15
CA ARG A 167 9.30 -4.14 19.62
C ARG A 167 10.74 -4.02 20.11
N GLU A 168 11.66 -4.84 19.61
CA GLU A 168 13.09 -4.78 19.96
C GLU A 168 13.82 -3.55 19.38
N ARG A 169 13.37 -3.05 18.23
CA ARG A 169 13.97 -1.90 17.53
C ARG A 169 13.51 -0.56 18.10
N MET A 170 12.30 -0.52 18.69
CA MET A 170 11.77 0.66 19.36
C MET A 170 12.27 0.79 20.80
N VAL A 171 12.46 -0.33 21.52
CA VAL A 171 13.00 -0.31 22.90
C VAL A 171 14.48 0.10 22.94
N LYS A 172 15.26 -0.17 21.89
CA LYS A 172 16.67 0.29 21.80
C LYS A 172 16.86 1.79 21.57
N ASN A 173 15.81 2.53 21.22
CA ASN A 173 15.86 3.98 20.94
C ASN A 173 15.00 4.80 21.93
N ALA A 174 14.53 4.18 23.00
CA ALA A 174 13.83 4.82 24.12
C ALA A 174 14.79 4.91 25.31
#